data_AF-A0A7M5UM96-F1
#
_entry.id   AF-A0A7M5UM96-F1
#
_cell.length_a   1.000
_cell.length_b   1.000
_cell.length_c   1.000
_cell.angle_alpha   90.00
_cell.angle_beta   90.00
_cell.angle_gamma   90.00
#
_symmetry.space_group_name_H-M   'P 1'
#
loop_
_entity.id
_entity.type
_entity.pdbx_description
1 polymer ?
#
loop_
_entity_poly.entity_id
_entity_poly.type
_entity_poly.pdbx_seq_one_letter_code
_entity_poly.pdbx_strand_id
1 'polypeptide(L)'
;MYHHPVDVDQYWIPPPLSTIKPYVINTSDIALHIMNQNVTEDLMLMAFNVSLVALAKVPDDLVFDSSHSGLRLLKDQPRAAEYLGLAIIRNIEKIDALTTRLYIITPEPVDVLDQVNVLLKGNIQLSQSYFTQDPRGKHPYFSYDYDFC
;
A
#
# COMPACT_ATOMS: atom_id res chain seq x y z
N MET A 1 36.10 9.67 -18.73
CA MET A 1 35.02 9.17 -17.87
C MET A 1 35.64 8.89 -16.51
N TYR A 2 35.39 9.74 -15.52
CA TYR A 2 35.92 9.57 -14.18
C TYR A 2 35.08 8.52 -13.44
N HIS A 3 35.65 7.35 -13.18
CA HIS A 3 35.13 6.44 -12.17
C HIS A 3 35.55 6.98 -10.80
N HIS A 4 34.68 7.78 -10.19
CA HIS A 4 34.76 7.96 -8.75
C HIS A 4 34.40 6.61 -8.10
N PRO A 5 35.26 6.04 -7.24
CA PRO A 5 34.87 4.89 -6.44
C PRO A 5 33.70 5.33 -5.58
N VAL A 6 32.54 4.71 -5.79
CA VAL A 6 31.36 4.98 -4.97
C VAL A 6 31.63 4.32 -3.62
N ASP A 7 31.74 5.15 -2.58
CA ASP A 7 32.01 4.70 -1.23
C ASP A 7 30.81 3.88 -0.72
N VAL A 8 30.99 2.56 -0.67
CA VAL A 8 29.95 1.60 -0.30
C VAL A 8 29.54 1.71 1.17
N ASP A 9 30.31 2.43 1.98
CA ASP A 9 30.01 2.67 3.39
C ASP A 9 29.03 3.85 3.61
N GLN A 10 28.62 4.53 2.53
CA GLN A 10 27.68 5.67 2.58
C GLN A 10 26.25 5.32 2.12
N TYR A 11 25.94 4.04 1.91
CA TYR A 11 24.59 3.62 1.55
C TYR A 11 23.69 3.58 2.79
N TRP A 12 22.54 4.26 2.72
CA TRP A 12 21.47 4.05 3.67
C TRP A 12 20.95 2.61 3.51
N ILE A 13 21.11 1.79 4.55
CA ILE A 13 20.58 0.43 4.62
C ILE A 13 19.33 0.50 5.50
N PRO A 14 18.12 0.63 4.92
CA PRO A 14 16.90 0.59 5.72
C PRO A 14 16.77 -0.76 6.42
N PRO A 15 16.26 -0.79 7.66
CA PRO A 15 15.89 -2.06 8.28
C PRO A 15 14.80 -2.73 7.43
N PRO A 16 14.72 -4.07 7.42
CA PRO A 16 13.67 -4.78 6.70
C PRO A 16 12.28 -4.27 7.14
N LEU A 17 11.38 -4.03 6.18
CA LEU A 17 10.01 -3.57 6.48
C LEU A 17 9.27 -4.53 7.43
N SER A 18 9.65 -5.81 7.42
CA SER A 18 9.13 -6.84 8.30
C SER A 18 9.37 -6.58 9.80
N THR A 19 10.40 -5.79 10.13
CA THR A 19 10.76 -5.43 11.52
C THR A 19 9.93 -4.27 12.07
N ILE A 20 9.29 -3.48 11.20
CA ILE A 20 8.49 -2.33 11.59
C ILE A 20 7.11 -2.80 12.05
N LYS A 21 6.66 -2.33 13.22
CA LYS A 21 5.33 -2.63 13.74
C LYS A 21 4.27 -1.91 12.89
N PRO A 22 3.33 -2.63 12.26
CA PRO A 22 2.29 -2.00 11.46
C PRO A 22 1.15 -1.46 12.33
N TYR A 23 0.46 -0.45 11.82
CA TYR A 23 -0.89 -0.11 12.25
C TYR A 23 -1.88 -1.10 11.63
N VAL A 24 -2.97 -1.38 12.35
CA VAL A 24 -4.01 -2.32 11.92
C VAL A 24 -5.32 -1.57 11.80
N ILE A 25 -5.92 -1.63 10.62
CA ILE A 25 -7.21 -0.99 10.32
C ILE A 25 -8.13 -1.98 9.63
N ASN A 26 -9.44 -1.88 9.83
CA ASN A 26 -10.39 -2.71 9.09
C ASN A 26 -10.80 -2.00 7.79
N THR A 27 -11.11 -2.77 6.76
CA THR A 27 -11.64 -2.25 5.49
C THR A 27 -13.03 -1.62 5.61
N SER A 28 -13.71 -1.83 6.74
CA SER A 28 -14.94 -1.12 7.14
C SER A 28 -14.69 0.29 7.67
N ASP A 29 -13.45 0.65 7.99
CA ASP A 29 -13.13 1.91 8.65
C ASP A 29 -12.51 2.91 7.66
N ILE A 30 -12.03 2.42 6.50
CA ILE A 30 -11.33 3.22 5.50
C ILE A 30 -11.75 2.84 4.08
N ALA A 31 -11.90 3.85 3.21
CA ALA A 31 -12.18 3.61 1.80
C ALA A 31 -10.93 3.18 1.01
N LEU A 32 -11.12 2.38 -0.04
CA LEU A 32 -10.08 1.97 -0.97
C LEU A 32 -10.42 2.48 -2.37
N HIS A 33 -9.41 2.99 -3.07
CA HIS A 33 -9.56 3.39 -4.47
C HIS A 33 -8.26 3.26 -5.26
N ILE A 34 -8.37 2.81 -6.51
CA ILE A 34 -7.24 2.74 -7.45
C ILE A 34 -7.33 3.90 -8.44
N MET A 35 -6.27 4.70 -8.48
CA MET A 35 -6.19 5.84 -9.39
C MET A 35 -5.96 5.36 -10.82
N ASN A 36 -6.63 5.98 -11.78
CA ASN A 36 -6.45 5.80 -13.23
C ASN A 36 -6.68 4.38 -13.77
N GLN A 37 -7.30 3.49 -13.00
CA GLN A 37 -7.64 2.13 -13.42
C GLN A 37 -9.00 1.73 -12.85
N ASN A 38 -9.80 1.03 -13.67
CA ASN A 38 -11.03 0.40 -13.22
C ASN A 38 -10.73 -1.05 -12.88
N VAL A 39 -10.78 -1.37 -11.60
CA VAL A 39 -10.52 -2.71 -11.08
C VAL A 39 -11.78 -3.16 -10.33
N THR A 40 -12.20 -4.39 -10.55
CA THR A 40 -13.38 -4.95 -9.90
C THR A 40 -13.16 -5.08 -8.39
N GLU A 41 -14.25 -5.05 -7.61
CA GLU A 41 -14.17 -5.17 -6.16
C GLU A 41 -13.45 -6.44 -5.71
N ASP A 42 -13.66 -7.56 -6.41
CA ASP A 42 -13.01 -8.85 -6.13
C ASP A 42 -11.48 -8.79 -6.22
N LEU A 43 -10.94 -7.88 -7.03
CA LEU A 43 -9.51 -7.72 -7.25
C LEU A 43 -8.91 -6.56 -6.44
N MET A 44 -9.73 -5.79 -5.70
CA MET A 44 -9.26 -4.67 -4.89
C MET A 44 -8.20 -5.07 -3.89
N LEU A 45 -8.51 -6.02 -3.02
CA LEU A 45 -7.58 -6.44 -1.97
C LEU A 45 -6.29 -7.01 -2.57
N MET A 46 -6.40 -7.77 -3.66
CA MET A 46 -5.21 -8.28 -4.37
C MET A 46 -4.35 -7.14 -4.92
N ALA A 47 -4.96 -6.12 -5.52
CA ALA A 47 -4.23 -4.99 -6.05
C ALA A 47 -3.60 -4.12 -4.95
N PHE A 48 -4.21 -4.01 -3.78
CA PHE A 48 -3.65 -3.26 -2.65
C PHE A 48 -2.54 -4.02 -1.91
N ASN A 49 -2.46 -5.34 -2.04
CA ASN A 49 -1.45 -6.12 -1.33
C ASN A 49 -0.03 -5.71 -1.74
N VAL A 50 0.85 -5.49 -0.75
CA VAL A 50 2.27 -5.17 -0.98
C VAL A 50 2.44 -3.93 -1.88
N SER A 51 1.61 -2.90 -1.65
CA SER A 51 1.60 -1.68 -2.46
C SER A 51 1.93 -0.43 -1.66
N LEU A 52 2.45 0.57 -2.37
CA LEU A 52 2.52 1.94 -1.86
C LEU A 52 1.19 2.64 -2.14
N VAL A 53 0.62 3.24 -1.10
CA VAL A 53 -0.64 3.99 -1.16
C VAL A 53 -0.44 5.40 -0.61
N ALA A 54 -1.24 6.33 -1.10
CA ALA A 54 -1.38 7.63 -0.45
C ALA A 54 -2.44 7.55 0.65
N LEU A 55 -2.11 8.15 1.79
CA LEU A 55 -3.03 8.44 2.87
C LEU A 55 -3.75 9.74 2.50
N ALA A 56 -5.07 9.71 2.37
CA ALA A 56 -5.82 10.87 1.93
C ALA A 56 -7.17 11.02 2.64
N LYS A 57 -7.69 12.24 2.53
CA LYS A 57 -9.03 12.62 2.97
C LYS A 57 -9.86 13.09 1.79
N VAL A 58 -11.08 12.59 1.69
CA VAL A 58 -12.08 13.01 0.69
C VAL A 58 -13.40 13.36 1.37
N PRO A 59 -14.29 14.11 0.71
CA PRO A 59 -15.66 14.28 1.18
C PRO A 59 -16.39 12.95 1.38
N ASP A 60 -17.08 12.79 2.51
CA ASP A 60 -17.73 11.53 2.90
C ASP A 60 -18.84 11.09 1.93
N ASP A 61 -19.43 12.02 1.17
CA ASP A 61 -20.46 11.74 0.17
C ASP A 61 -19.93 10.99 -1.07
N LEU A 62 -18.60 11.00 -1.27
CA LEU A 62 -17.94 10.22 -2.31
C LEU A 62 -17.71 8.75 -1.91
N VAL A 63 -17.76 8.45 -0.61
CA VAL A 63 -17.56 7.11 -0.07
C VAL A 63 -18.89 6.34 -0.07
N PHE A 64 -18.83 5.04 -0.39
CA PHE A 64 -19.94 4.13 -0.21
C PHE A 64 -19.46 2.76 0.28
N ASP A 65 -20.35 2.04 0.95
CA ASP A 65 -20.06 0.71 1.47
C ASP A 65 -20.61 -0.34 0.50
N SER A 66 -19.77 -1.27 0.04
CA SER A 66 -20.20 -2.38 -0.79
C SER A 66 -20.82 -3.49 0.04
N SER A 67 -22.08 -3.81 -0.27
CA SER A 67 -22.78 -4.96 0.32
C SER A 67 -22.27 -6.31 -0.18
N HIS A 68 -21.51 -6.34 -1.29
CA HIS A 68 -20.96 -7.56 -1.87
C HIS A 68 -19.64 -7.95 -1.22
N SER A 69 -18.71 -6.99 -1.10
CA SER A 69 -17.34 -7.23 -0.66
C SER A 69 -17.07 -6.82 0.80
N GLY A 70 -17.94 -6.01 1.41
CA GLY A 70 -17.72 -5.43 2.74
C GLY A 70 -16.66 -4.32 2.74
N LEU A 71 -16.22 -3.88 1.55
CA LEU A 71 -15.25 -2.80 1.38
C LEU A 71 -15.94 -1.45 1.34
N ARG A 72 -15.28 -0.42 1.86
CA ARG A 72 -15.62 0.98 1.56
C ARG A 72 -14.87 1.43 0.32
N LEU A 73 -15.57 2.04 -0.63
CA LEU A 73 -15.06 2.38 -1.95
C LEU A 73 -15.43 3.82 -2.33
N LEU A 74 -14.78 4.37 -3.34
CA LEU A 74 -15.17 5.66 -3.93
C LEU A 74 -16.04 5.46 -5.16
N LYS A 75 -17.06 6.31 -5.31
CA LYS A 75 -17.97 6.30 -6.47
C LYS A 75 -17.25 6.67 -7.78
N ASP A 76 -16.30 7.59 -7.68
CA ASP A 76 -15.58 8.18 -8.81
C ASP A 76 -14.13 8.55 -8.43
N GLN A 77 -13.31 8.84 -9.45
CA GLN A 77 -11.96 9.37 -9.24
C GLN A 77 -12.01 10.68 -8.41
N PRO A 78 -11.29 10.75 -7.28
CA PRO A 78 -11.38 11.92 -6.40
C PRO A 78 -10.65 13.12 -7.02
N ARG A 79 -11.41 14.18 -7.36
CA ARG A 79 -10.85 15.43 -7.92
C ARG A 79 -10.27 16.38 -6.86
N ALA A 80 -10.67 16.21 -5.61
CA ALA A 80 -10.34 17.10 -4.49
C ALA A 80 -9.89 16.31 -3.25
N ALA A 81 -9.04 15.30 -3.43
CA ALA A 81 -8.42 14.60 -2.31
C ALA A 81 -7.36 15.49 -1.63
N GLU A 82 -7.43 15.58 -0.31
CA GLU A 82 -6.35 16.14 0.51
C GLU A 82 -5.35 15.01 0.82
N TYR A 83 -4.10 15.18 0.41
CA TYR A 83 -3.05 14.17 0.60
C TYR A 83 -2.30 14.44 1.90
N LEU A 84 -2.34 13.45 2.79
CA LEU A 84 -1.83 13.56 4.17
C LEU A 84 -0.52 12.79 4.38
N GLY A 85 -0.16 11.87 3.49
CA GLY A 85 1.10 11.14 3.57
C GLY A 85 1.15 9.90 2.67
N LEU A 86 2.12 9.03 2.94
CA LEU A 86 2.30 7.75 2.24
C LEU A 86 2.32 6.59 3.23
N ALA A 87 1.82 5.43 2.77
CA ALA A 87 1.87 4.19 3.53
C ALA A 87 2.17 3.00 2.63
N ILE A 88 2.74 1.96 3.22
CA ILE A 88 2.91 0.64 2.60
C ILE A 88 1.87 -0.30 3.20
N ILE A 89 1.07 -0.94 2.34
CA ILE A 89 0.25 -2.09 2.75
C ILE A 89 1.19 -3.28 2.90
N ARG A 90 1.55 -3.61 4.15
CA ARG A 90 2.44 -4.72 4.49
C ARG A 90 1.76 -6.07 4.28
N ASN A 91 0.52 -6.18 4.72
CA ASN A 91 -0.24 -7.42 4.69
C ASN A 91 -1.74 -7.16 4.68
N ILE A 92 -2.50 -8.12 4.19
CA ILE A 92 -3.96 -8.15 4.20
C ILE A 92 -4.40 -9.48 4.79
N GLU A 93 -5.27 -9.43 5.79
CA GLU A 93 -5.79 -10.63 6.47
C GLU A 93 -7.32 -10.62 6.40
N LYS A 94 -7.88 -11.63 5.75
CA LYS A 94 -9.33 -11.83 5.72
C LYS A 94 -9.77 -12.46 7.04
N ILE A 95 -10.62 -11.77 7.80
CA ILE A 95 -11.12 -12.23 9.11
C ILE A 95 -12.38 -13.06 8.93
N ASP A 96 -13.30 -12.59 8.09
CA ASP A 96 -14.51 -13.30 7.70
C ASP A 96 -14.90 -12.94 6.25
N ALA A 97 -16.13 -13.23 5.83
CA ALA A 97 -16.57 -12.97 4.47
C ALA A 97 -16.51 -11.48 4.06
N LEU A 98 -16.78 -10.55 4.99
CA LEU A 98 -16.94 -9.11 4.76
C LEU A 98 -15.90 -8.27 5.51
N THR A 99 -15.25 -8.83 6.53
CA THR A 99 -14.25 -8.13 7.34
C THR A 99 -12.83 -8.51 6.90
N THR A 100 -12.04 -7.51 6.53
CA THR A 100 -10.62 -7.66 6.21
C THR A 100 -9.80 -6.65 7.01
N ARG A 101 -8.63 -7.06 7.50
CA ARG A 101 -7.64 -6.20 8.16
C ARG A 101 -6.53 -5.83 7.20
N LEU A 102 -6.17 -4.56 7.19
CA LEU A 102 -5.00 -4.02 6.52
C LEU A 102 -3.94 -3.73 7.56
N TYR A 103 -2.73 -4.22 7.30
CA TYR A 103 -1.54 -3.93 8.09
C TYR A 103 -0.73 -2.87 7.33
N ILE A 104 -0.68 -1.65 7.86
CA ILE A 104 -0.03 -0.52 7.18
C ILE A 104 1.23 -0.06 7.92
N ILE A 105 2.28 0.26 7.16
CA ILE A 105 3.50 0.90 7.66
C ILE A 105 3.54 2.31 7.10
N THR A 106 3.73 3.30 7.97
CA THR A 106 3.80 4.71 7.58
C THR A 106 4.67 5.47 8.59
N PRO A 107 5.41 6.50 8.14
CA PRO A 107 6.07 7.42 9.05
C PRO A 107 5.10 8.43 9.68
N GLU A 108 3.86 8.53 9.18
CA GLU A 108 2.89 9.51 9.66
C GLU A 108 2.46 9.24 11.12
N PRO A 109 2.33 10.29 11.95
CA PRO A 109 1.88 10.15 13.31
C PRO A 109 0.37 9.87 13.40
N VAL A 110 -0.08 9.41 14.56
CA VAL A 110 -1.48 8.97 14.77
C VAL A 110 -2.49 10.07 14.49
N ASP A 111 -2.20 11.32 14.83
CA ASP A 111 -3.05 12.49 14.58
C ASP A 111 -3.26 12.78 13.09
N VAL A 112 -2.31 12.40 12.24
CA VAL A 112 -2.49 12.42 10.78
C VAL A 112 -3.38 11.26 10.34
N LEU A 113 -3.15 10.06 10.89
CA LEU A 113 -3.96 8.87 10.56
C LEU A 113 -5.42 9.02 10.93
N ASP A 114 -5.73 9.72 12.03
CA ASP A 114 -7.10 10.01 12.47
C ASP A 114 -7.89 10.87 11.47
N GLN A 115 -7.21 11.55 10.54
CA GLN A 115 -7.84 12.38 9.50
C GLN A 115 -8.04 11.65 8.18
N VAL A 116 -7.43 10.48 8.00
CA VAL A 116 -7.46 9.70 6.76
C VAL A 116 -8.77 8.92 6.69
N ASN A 117 -9.52 9.07 5.59
CA ASN A 117 -10.71 8.26 5.32
C ASN A 117 -10.62 7.44 4.01
N VAL A 118 -9.51 7.57 3.25
CA VAL A 118 -9.28 6.78 2.04
C VAL A 118 -7.80 6.45 1.82
N LEU A 119 -7.55 5.24 1.32
CA LEU A 119 -6.25 4.83 0.76
C LEU A 119 -6.32 4.86 -0.77
N LEU A 120 -5.43 5.64 -1.37
CA LEU A 120 -5.35 5.79 -2.82
C LEU A 120 -4.14 5.03 -3.36
N LYS A 121 -4.39 3.95 -4.10
CA LYS A 121 -3.32 3.23 -4.78
C LYS A 121 -3.05 3.83 -6.15
N GLY A 122 -1.80 4.24 -6.38
CA GLY A 122 -1.30 4.64 -7.69
C GLY A 122 -0.60 3.51 -8.45
N ASN A 123 0.26 3.90 -9.39
CA ASN A 123 1.07 2.98 -10.20
C ASN A 123 2.52 2.80 -9.69
N ILE A 124 2.83 3.29 -8.49
CA ILE A 124 4.16 3.12 -7.91
C ILE A 124 4.29 1.70 -7.38
N GLN A 125 5.29 0.97 -7.87
CA GLN A 125 5.61 -0.38 -7.42
C GLN A 125 6.75 -0.36 -6.41
N LEU A 126 6.65 -1.16 -5.36
CA LEU A 126 7.73 -1.35 -4.39
C LEU A 126 8.75 -2.35 -4.95
N SER A 127 10.04 -2.04 -4.80
CA SER A 127 11.09 -2.98 -5.18
C SER A 127 11.04 -4.22 -4.29
N GLN A 128 11.25 -5.40 -4.89
CA GLN A 128 11.25 -6.66 -4.15
C GLN A 128 12.32 -6.70 -3.05
N SER A 129 13.40 -5.93 -3.20
CA SER A 129 14.48 -5.81 -2.22
C SER A 129 14.03 -5.26 -0.87
N TYR A 130 12.89 -4.57 -0.78
CA TYR A 130 12.34 -4.11 0.49
C TYR A 130 11.72 -5.24 1.35
N PHE A 131 11.43 -6.38 0.75
CA PHE A 131 10.82 -7.53 1.42
C PHE A 131 11.84 -8.62 1.79
N THR A 132 13.00 -8.63 1.14
CA THR A 132 14.05 -9.62 1.38
C THR A 132 15.19 -9.02 2.20
N GLN A 133 15.86 -9.85 3.01
CA GLN A 133 17.04 -9.43 3.76
C GLN A 133 18.30 -9.36 2.89
N ASP A 134 18.23 -9.83 1.64
CA ASP A 134 19.33 -9.74 0.68
C ASP A 134 18.87 -9.01 -0.59
N PRO A 135 19.20 -7.71 -0.75
CA PRO A 135 18.88 -6.95 -1.94
C PRO A 135 19.56 -7.48 -3.22
N ARG A 136 20.49 -8.44 -3.11
CA ARG A 136 21.29 -9.03 -4.20
C ARG A 136 21.18 -10.56 -4.28
N GLY A 137 20.33 -11.17 -3.45
CA GLY A 137 20.28 -12.62 -3.28
C GLY A 137 19.46 -13.31 -4.37
N LYS A 138 20.04 -14.31 -5.04
CA LYS A 138 19.24 -15.26 -5.84
C LYS A 138 18.45 -16.14 -4.89
N HIS A 139 17.14 -15.91 -4.79
CA HIS A 139 16.25 -16.70 -3.94
C HIS A 139 15.68 -17.88 -4.72
N PRO A 140 15.97 -19.15 -4.34
CA PRO A 140 15.62 -20.34 -5.13
C PRO A 140 14.11 -20.64 -5.22
N TYR A 141 13.28 -19.91 -4.45
CA TYR A 141 11.81 -20.02 -4.49
C TYR A 141 11.12 -18.79 -5.08
N PHE A 142 11.89 -17.79 -5.52
CA PHE A 142 11.36 -16.68 -6.32
C PHE A 142 11.62 -16.98 -7.79
N SER A 143 10.55 -17.20 -8.54
CA SER A 143 10.62 -17.23 -10.00
C SER A 143 10.67 -15.79 -10.50
N TYR A 144 11.71 -15.47 -11.28
CA TYR A 144 11.82 -14.24 -12.05
C TYR A 144 11.10 -14.37 -13.41
N ASP A 145 10.36 -15.45 -13.65
CA ASP A 145 9.72 -15.76 -14.94
C ASP A 145 8.37 -15.05 -15.14
N TYR A 146 8.03 -14.12 -14.25
CA TYR A 146 6.93 -13.19 -14.47
C TYR A 146 7.49 -11.83 -14.86
N ASP A 147 7.79 -11.69 -16.15
CA ASP A 147 7.92 -10.39 -16.78
C ASP A 147 6.52 -9.72 -16.73
N PHE A 148 6.34 -8.76 -15.83
CA PHE A 148 5.23 -7.82 -15.94
C PHE A 148 5.61 -6.82 -17.04
N CYS A 149 4.96 -6.96 -18.21
CA CYS A 149 5.02 -6.01 -19.32
C CYS A 149 4.87 -4.55 -18.87
#